data_AF-A0A7Y0L8F8-F1
#
_entry.id   AF-A0A7Y0L8F8-F1
#
_cell.length_a   1.000
_cell.length_b   1.000
_cell.length_c   1.000
_cell.angle_alpha   90.00
_cell.angle_beta   90.00
_cell.angle_gamma   90.00
#
_symmetry.space_group_name_H-M   'P 1'
#
loop_
_entity.id
_entity.type
_entity.pdbx_description
1 polymer ?
#
loop_
_entity_poly.entity_id
_entity_poly.type
_entity_poly.pdbx_seq_one_letter_code
_entity_poly.pdbx_strand_id
1 'polypeptide(L)'
;SRVVRKYKATTHSRHAHPVADNLLNRQFVAERPHQVWMTDMTYIATDEGWLYLASVEDLYSRQIVGWAMSDRMTQDLVIQAFDQAVARYQPPEGVLHHSDRGSQYAAQAYRDRLAAEHMTASMSRKGNCWDNACIESWHSLLKKELIYLDR
;
A
#
# COMPACT_ATOMS: atom_id res chain seq x y z
N SER A 1 15.59 -22.94 8.48
CA SER A 1 14.66 -22.29 9.43
C SER A 1 13.23 -22.53 8.98
N ARG A 2 12.36 -23.10 9.83
CA ARG A 2 10.96 -23.37 9.47
C ARG A 2 10.09 -22.23 10.03
N VAL A 3 9.96 -21.15 9.26
CA VAL A 3 9.18 -19.97 9.64
C VAL A 3 7.69 -20.34 9.63
N VAL A 4 7.03 -20.32 10.79
CA VAL A 4 5.58 -20.52 10.90
C VAL A 4 4.88 -19.18 10.68
N ARG A 5 4.19 -19.04 9.55
CA ARG A 5 3.50 -17.80 9.15
C ARG A 5 2.13 -17.74 9.82
N LYS A 6 1.90 -16.79 10.73
CA LYS A 6 0.56 -16.48 11.24
C LYS A 6 -0.19 -15.64 10.19
N TYR A 7 -1.43 -16.02 9.84
CA TYR A 7 -2.23 -15.39 8.78
C TYR A 7 -3.45 -14.62 9.30
N LYS A 8 -3.67 -13.39 8.80
CA LYS A 8 -4.86 -12.56 9.02
C LYS A 8 -5.29 -11.94 7.68
N ALA A 9 -6.59 -11.95 7.38
CA ALA A 9 -7.11 -11.31 6.17
C ALA A 9 -7.19 -9.79 6.36
N THR A 10 -6.63 -9.01 5.43
CA THR A 10 -6.58 -7.53 5.47
C THR A 10 -7.51 -6.87 4.46
N THR A 11 -7.69 -7.48 3.28
CA THR A 11 -8.44 -6.86 2.18
C THR A 11 -9.90 -7.28 2.17
N HIS A 12 -10.81 -6.33 2.38
CA HIS A 12 -12.25 -6.53 2.19
C HIS A 12 -12.72 -5.95 0.85
N SER A 13 -12.58 -6.72 -0.23
CA SER A 13 -12.94 -6.28 -1.60
C SER A 13 -14.44 -6.38 -1.94
N ARG A 14 -15.30 -6.74 -0.97
CA ARG A 14 -16.76 -6.85 -1.14
C ARG A 14 -17.47 -5.64 -0.52
N HIS A 15 -17.14 -4.43 -0.96
CA HIS A 15 -17.77 -3.19 -0.50
C HIS A 15 -18.55 -2.49 -1.63
N ALA A 16 -19.41 -1.54 -1.27
CA ALA A 16 -20.18 -0.74 -2.23
C ALA A 16 -19.43 0.50 -2.75
N HIS A 17 -18.20 0.76 -2.28
CA HIS A 17 -17.41 1.91 -2.73
C HIS A 17 -16.99 1.81 -4.21
N PRO A 18 -16.84 2.96 -4.91
CA PRO A 18 -16.30 3.02 -6.26
C PRO A 18 -14.90 2.40 -6.34
N VAL A 19 -14.63 1.66 -7.41
CA VAL A 19 -13.33 1.04 -7.70
C VAL A 19 -12.73 1.73 -8.92
N ALA A 20 -11.47 2.16 -8.84
CA ALA A 20 -10.75 2.76 -9.96
C ALA A 20 -10.33 1.71 -11.01
N ASP A 21 -10.13 2.15 -12.24
CA ASP A 21 -9.63 1.27 -13.29
C ASP A 21 -8.19 0.80 -13.02
N ASN A 22 -7.86 -0.39 -13.51
CA ASN A 22 -6.49 -0.89 -13.44
C ASN A 22 -5.64 -0.29 -14.57
N LEU A 23 -5.16 0.93 -14.35
CA LEU A 23 -4.28 1.68 -15.25
C LEU A 23 -2.84 1.17 -15.21
N LEU A 24 -2.34 0.71 -14.06
CA LEU A 24 -0.97 0.15 -13.97
C LEU A 24 -0.84 -1.12 -14.83
N ASN A 25 -1.89 -1.96 -14.84
CA ASN A 25 -2.01 -3.15 -15.68
C ASN A 25 -0.73 -4.03 -15.71
N ARG A 26 -0.08 -4.17 -14.55
CA ARG A 26 1.18 -4.92 -14.34
C ARG A 26 2.40 -4.37 -15.08
N GLN A 27 2.34 -3.14 -15.56
CA GLN A 27 3.51 -2.42 -16.07
C GLN A 27 4.32 -1.93 -14.85
N PHE A 28 5.08 -2.84 -14.25
CA PHE A 28 5.98 -2.54 -13.12
C PHE A 28 7.25 -1.80 -13.56
N VAL A 29 7.10 -0.85 -14.46
CA VAL A 29 8.18 -0.05 -15.02
C VAL A 29 7.76 1.41 -14.86
N ALA A 30 8.54 2.13 -14.06
CA ALA A 30 8.54 3.58 -14.03
C ALA A 30 9.87 4.05 -14.65
N GLU A 31 9.84 5.16 -15.38
CA GLU A 31 11.01 5.73 -16.07
C GLU A 31 11.72 6.76 -15.19
N ARG A 32 11.02 7.32 -14.20
CA ARG A 32 11.54 8.33 -13.28
C ARG A 32 10.96 8.19 -11.86
N PRO A 33 11.64 8.72 -10.83
CA PRO A 33 11.09 8.80 -9.48
C PRO A 33 9.73 9.50 -9.45
N HIS A 34 8.85 9.06 -8.55
CA HIS A 34 7.53 9.64 -8.31
C HIS A 34 6.59 9.63 -9.53
N GLN A 35 6.81 8.72 -10.47
CA GLN A 35 5.87 8.50 -11.57
C GLN A 35 4.74 7.55 -11.18
N VAL A 36 5.07 6.51 -10.41
CA VAL A 36 4.10 5.51 -9.95
C VAL A 36 4.39 5.20 -8.49
N TRP A 37 3.38 5.39 -7.65
CA TRP A 37 3.39 4.96 -6.26
C TRP A 37 2.51 3.73 -6.10
N MET A 38 3.02 2.72 -5.43
CA MET A 38 2.27 1.53 -5.04
C MET A 38 1.97 1.60 -3.56
N THR A 39 0.75 1.27 -3.15
CA THR A 39 0.36 1.23 -1.74
C THR A 39 -0.30 -0.09 -1.41
N ASP A 40 0.03 -0.60 -0.23
CA ASP A 40 -0.56 -1.82 0.32
C ASP A 40 -0.43 -1.80 1.85
N MET A 41 -1.25 -2.60 2.51
CA MET A 41 -1.24 -2.73 3.95
C MET A 41 -1.01 -4.18 4.35
N THR A 42 -0.14 -4.35 5.34
CA THR A 42 0.14 -5.65 5.93
C THR A 42 -0.01 -5.60 7.44
N TYR A 43 0.08 -6.76 8.08
CA TYR A 43 0.09 -6.87 9.54
C TYR A 43 1.37 -7.56 10.01
N ILE A 44 1.82 -7.18 11.19
CA ILE A 44 2.99 -7.67 11.89
C ILE A 44 2.51 -8.24 13.21
N ALA A 45 2.91 -9.48 13.52
CA ALA A 45 2.64 -10.07 14.82
C ALA A 45 3.66 -9.52 15.82
N THR A 46 3.18 -8.92 16.90
CA THR A 46 3.99 -8.50 18.06
C THR A 46 3.59 -9.33 19.28
N ASP A 47 4.24 -9.12 20.42
CA ASP A 47 3.87 -9.80 21.68
C ASP A 47 2.66 -9.14 22.36
N GLU A 48 2.34 -7.92 21.96
CA GLU A 48 1.19 -7.13 22.43
C GLU A 48 -0.03 -7.28 21.52
N GLY A 49 0.10 -7.98 20.38
CA GLY A 49 -1.00 -8.23 19.46
C GLY A 49 -0.61 -8.06 17.99
N TRP A 50 -1.54 -7.53 17.20
CA TRP A 50 -1.33 -7.30 15.77
C TRP A 50 -1.12 -5.82 15.52
N LEU A 51 -0.05 -5.49 14.80
CA LEU A 51 0.24 -4.15 14.34
C LEU A 51 0.03 -4.09 12.83
N TYR A 52 -0.84 -3.21 12.37
CA TYR A 52 -1.06 -2.94 10.95
C TYR A 52 -0.03 -1.92 10.48
N LEU A 53 0.55 -2.16 9.30
CA LEU A 53 1.51 -1.31 8.63
C LEU A 53 0.95 -0.98 7.25
N ALA A 54 0.67 0.30 7.00
CA ALA A 54 0.41 0.82 5.66
C ALA A 54 1.71 1.40 5.09
N SER A 55 1.99 1.10 3.83
CA SER A 55 3.23 1.50 3.16
C SER A 55 2.93 2.05 1.77
N VAL A 56 3.68 3.08 1.37
CA VAL A 56 3.69 3.67 0.03
C VAL A 56 5.10 3.50 -0.52
N GLU A 57 5.22 2.79 -1.64
CA GLU A 57 6.46 2.50 -2.34
C GLU A 57 6.53 3.29 -3.65
N ASP A 58 7.65 3.97 -3.90
CA ASP A 58 7.96 4.49 -5.23
C ASP A 58 8.45 3.35 -6.13
N LEU A 59 7.74 3.10 -7.24
CA LEU A 59 8.01 1.95 -8.11
C LEU A 59 9.38 2.03 -8.78
N TYR A 60 9.86 3.24 -9.10
CA TYR A 60 11.15 3.46 -9.75
C TYR A 60 12.31 3.10 -8.82
N SER A 61 12.38 3.77 -7.66
CA SER A 61 13.49 3.63 -6.71
C SER A 61 13.36 2.41 -5.79
N ARG A 62 12.16 1.81 -5.71
CA ARG A 62 11.79 0.78 -4.72
C ARG A 62 11.88 1.27 -3.27
N GLN A 63 11.91 2.59 -3.07
CA GLN A 63 11.95 3.19 -1.74
C GLN A 63 10.54 3.25 -1.15
N ILE A 64 10.40 2.92 0.14
CA ILE A 64 9.21 3.28 0.90
C ILE A 64 9.24 4.78 1.18
N VAL A 65 8.39 5.51 0.46
CA VAL A 65 8.30 6.97 0.52
C VAL A 65 7.38 7.44 1.65
N GLY A 66 6.46 6.58 2.12
CA GLY A 66 5.64 6.85 3.29
C GLY A 66 5.15 5.58 3.95
N TRP A 67 4.94 5.63 5.25
CA TRP A 67 4.43 4.52 6.05
C TRP A 67 3.77 5.02 7.33
N ALA A 68 2.84 4.22 7.85
CA ALA A 68 2.21 4.45 9.15
C ALA A 68 1.85 3.12 9.80
N MET A 69 1.73 3.11 11.13
CA MET A 69 1.39 1.91 11.90
C MET A 69 0.27 2.18 12.90
N SER A 70 -0.62 1.20 13.09
CA SER A 70 -1.69 1.26 14.09
C SER A 70 -2.09 -0.14 14.54
N ASP A 71 -2.62 -0.25 15.76
CA ASP A 71 -3.28 -1.46 16.27
C ASP A 71 -4.60 -1.76 15.53
N ARG A 72 -5.12 -0.80 14.76
CA ARG A 72 -6.39 -0.88 14.03
C ARG A 72 -6.21 -0.70 12.53
N MET A 73 -7.05 -1.41 11.79
CA MET A 73 -7.10 -1.38 10.34
C MET A 73 -8.08 -0.30 9.83
N THR A 74 -7.64 0.96 9.80
CA THR A 74 -8.51 2.11 9.49
C THR A 74 -8.19 2.78 8.16
N GLN A 75 -9.10 3.63 7.68
CA GLN A 75 -8.85 4.54 6.56
C GLN A 75 -7.79 5.58 6.94
N ASP A 76 -7.80 6.08 8.18
CA ASP A 76 -6.82 7.04 8.66
C ASP A 76 -5.39 6.51 8.59
N LEU A 77 -5.19 5.21 8.82
CA LEU A 77 -3.87 4.58 8.73
C LEU A 77 -3.28 4.71 7.32
N VAL A 78 -4.07 4.43 6.28
CA VAL A 78 -3.58 4.55 4.89
C VAL A 78 -3.44 6.01 4.45
N ILE A 79 -4.27 6.91 4.97
CA ILE A 79 -4.16 8.37 4.73
C ILE A 79 -2.88 8.90 5.38
N GLN A 80 -2.54 8.52 6.61
CA GLN A 80 -1.31 8.96 7.29
C GLN A 80 -0.05 8.53 6.52
N ALA A 81 -0.01 7.29 6.02
CA ALA A 81 1.12 6.82 5.20
C ALA A 81 1.24 7.64 3.89
N PHE A 82 0.11 7.95 3.26
CA PHE A 82 0.05 8.79 2.06
C PHE A 82 0.51 10.23 2.34
N ASP A 83 -0.03 10.87 3.37
CA ASP A 83 0.30 12.25 3.73
C ASP A 83 1.77 12.39 4.13
N GLN A 84 2.33 11.38 4.80
CA GLN A 84 3.76 11.35 5.09
C GLN A 84 4.59 11.34 3.78
N ALA A 85 4.20 10.54 2.78
CA ALA A 85 4.90 10.50 1.49
C ALA A 85 4.83 11.84 0.76
N VAL A 86 3.62 12.42 0.67
CA VAL A 86 3.39 13.72 0.03
C VAL A 86 4.18 14.83 0.71
N ALA A 87 4.11 14.93 2.04
CA ALA A 87 4.79 15.98 2.79
C ALA A 87 6.32 15.89 2.64
N ARG A 88 6.85 14.67 2.56
CA ARG A 88 8.30 14.43 2.47
C ARG A 88 8.86 14.66 1.08
N TYR A 89 8.14 14.25 0.03
CA TYR A 89 8.68 14.19 -1.33
C TYR A 89 8.08 15.23 -2.28
N GLN A 90 6.92 15.81 -1.96
CA GLN A 90 6.24 16.84 -2.77
C GLN A 90 6.21 16.45 -4.26
N PRO A 91 5.62 15.28 -4.60
CA PRO A 91 5.71 14.74 -5.93
C PRO A 91 5.02 15.65 -6.97
N PRO A 92 5.40 15.57 -8.25
CA PRO A 92 4.71 16.31 -9.30
C PRO A 92 3.27 15.83 -9.47
N GLU A 93 2.41 16.67 -10.05
CA GLU A 93 1.06 16.28 -10.43
C GLU A 93 1.06 15.08 -11.40
N GLY A 94 -0.01 14.29 -11.36
CA GLY A 94 -0.20 13.16 -12.27
C GLY A 94 0.51 11.87 -11.86
N VAL A 95 1.02 11.76 -10.62
CA VAL A 95 1.51 10.46 -10.10
C VAL A 95 0.39 9.43 -10.21
N LEU A 96 0.72 8.26 -10.76
CA LEU A 96 -0.18 7.12 -10.75
C LEU A 96 -0.10 6.43 -9.38
N HIS A 97 -1.18 6.46 -8.62
CA HIS A 97 -1.26 5.86 -7.29
C HIS A 97 -2.03 4.53 -7.34
N HIS A 98 -1.31 3.41 -7.26
CA HIS A 98 -1.85 2.06 -7.41
C HIS A 98 -2.06 1.36 -6.06
N SER A 99 -3.27 0.82 -5.83
CA SER A 99 -3.66 0.13 -4.60
C SER A 99 -4.41 -1.17 -4.88
N ASP A 100 -4.61 -2.01 -3.85
CA ASP A 100 -5.61 -3.08 -3.94
C ASP A 100 -7.05 -2.52 -3.91
N ARG A 101 -8.04 -3.43 -3.98
CA ARG A 101 -9.46 -3.09 -3.82
C ARG A 101 -9.92 -3.09 -2.35
N GLY A 102 -9.06 -2.74 -1.41
CA GLY A 102 -9.41 -2.61 0.00
C GLY A 102 -10.41 -1.48 0.21
N SER A 103 -11.34 -1.65 1.15
CA SER A 103 -12.35 -0.63 1.47
C SER A 103 -11.72 0.67 1.98
N GLN A 104 -10.49 0.62 2.50
CA GLN A 104 -9.72 1.77 2.92
C GLN A 104 -9.31 2.64 1.73
N TYR A 105 -8.78 2.02 0.68
CA TYR A 105 -8.32 2.72 -0.54
C TYR A 105 -9.49 3.16 -1.44
N ALA A 106 -10.60 2.42 -1.42
CA ALA A 106 -11.83 2.79 -2.14
C ALA A 106 -12.68 3.86 -1.42
N ALA A 107 -12.35 4.17 -0.17
CA ALA A 107 -13.07 5.15 0.64
C ALA A 107 -13.11 6.54 -0.01
N GLN A 108 -14.20 7.28 0.23
CA GLN A 108 -14.33 8.66 -0.25
C GLN A 108 -13.18 9.54 0.26
N ALA A 109 -12.87 9.46 1.56
CA ALA A 109 -11.79 10.25 2.16
C ALA A 109 -10.43 10.02 1.50
N TYR A 110 -10.10 8.77 1.13
CA TYR A 110 -8.84 8.45 0.45
C TYR A 110 -8.83 9.00 -0.98
N ARG A 111 -9.94 8.85 -1.70
CA ARG A 111 -10.12 9.38 -3.06
C ARG A 111 -10.03 10.90 -3.10
N ASP A 112 -10.64 11.58 -2.13
CA ASP A 112 -10.57 13.04 -1.99
C ASP A 112 -9.13 13.49 -1.75
N ARG A 113 -8.38 12.73 -0.95
CA ARG A 113 -6.98 13.04 -0.68
C ARG A 113 -6.10 12.89 -1.92
N LEU A 114 -6.28 11.83 -2.72
CA LEU A 114 -5.59 11.68 -4.01
C LEU A 114 -5.94 12.81 -4.99
N ALA A 115 -7.21 13.22 -5.04
CA ALA A 115 -7.65 14.30 -5.91
C ALA A 115 -7.04 15.65 -5.50
N ALA A 116 -6.92 15.92 -4.20
CA ALA A 116 -6.29 17.13 -3.67
C ALA A 116 -4.79 17.24 -4.02
N GLU A 117 -4.13 16.11 -4.27
CA GLU A 117 -2.72 16.05 -4.71
C GLU A 117 -2.59 15.81 -6.22
N HIS A 118 -3.69 15.95 -6.98
CA HIS A 118 -3.74 15.78 -8.43
C HIS A 118 -3.18 14.42 -8.90
N MET A 119 -3.37 13.36 -8.11
CA MET A 119 -2.92 12.02 -8.43
C MET A 119 -4.00 11.20 -9.15
N THR A 120 -3.56 10.30 -10.02
CA THR A 120 -4.45 9.38 -10.74
C THR A 120 -4.55 8.07 -9.96
N ALA A 121 -5.74 7.76 -9.46
CA ALA A 121 -5.97 6.50 -8.75
C ALA A 121 -6.01 5.31 -9.71
N SER A 122 -5.38 4.21 -9.32
CA SER A 122 -5.47 2.92 -10.00
C SER A 122 -5.67 1.81 -8.98
N MET A 123 -6.51 0.83 -9.30
CA MET A 123 -6.76 -0.31 -8.41
C MET A 123 -6.55 -1.64 -9.13
N SER A 124 -6.00 -2.63 -8.41
CA SER A 124 -5.82 -3.99 -8.90
C SER A 124 -7.12 -4.64 -9.36
N ARG A 125 -7.05 -5.74 -10.10
CA ARG A 125 -8.23 -6.57 -10.39
C ARG A 125 -8.64 -7.38 -9.16
N LYS A 126 -9.93 -7.65 -9.02
CA LYS A 126 -10.44 -8.49 -7.92
C LYS A 126 -9.78 -9.87 -7.96
N GLY A 127 -9.18 -10.28 -6.84
CA GLY A 127 -8.55 -11.60 -6.70
C GLY A 127 -7.23 -11.77 -7.44
N ASN A 128 -6.58 -10.67 -7.84
CA ASN A 128 -5.34 -10.70 -8.61
C ASN A 128 -4.18 -10.09 -7.80
N CYS A 129 -3.48 -10.93 -7.02
CA CYS A 129 -2.30 -10.51 -6.24
C CYS A 129 -1.15 -10.00 -7.12
N TRP A 130 -1.08 -10.42 -8.38
CA TRP A 130 0.01 -10.05 -9.28
C TRP A 130 0.07 -8.55 -9.55
N ASP A 131 -1.02 -7.81 -9.39
CA ASP A 131 -1.07 -6.38 -9.66
C ASP A 131 -0.35 -5.55 -8.57
N ASN A 132 -0.16 -6.13 -7.37
CA ASN A 132 0.55 -5.51 -6.24
C ASN A 132 1.88 -6.21 -5.89
N ALA A 133 2.38 -7.10 -6.76
CA ALA A 133 3.50 -7.99 -6.46
C ALA A 133 4.76 -7.26 -5.96
N CYS A 134 5.01 -6.06 -6.46
CA CYS A 134 6.13 -5.20 -6.07
C CYS A 134 6.12 -4.86 -4.58
N ILE A 135 5.04 -4.29 -4.07
CA ILE A 135 4.96 -3.92 -2.65
C ILE A 135 4.74 -5.14 -1.75
N GLU A 136 4.05 -6.18 -2.25
CA GLU A 136 3.95 -7.47 -1.55
C GLU A 136 5.31 -8.16 -1.38
N SER A 137 6.22 -8.00 -2.36
CA SER A 137 7.60 -8.49 -2.28
C SER A 137 8.36 -7.75 -1.18
N TRP A 138 8.22 -6.42 -1.10
CA TRP A 138 8.81 -5.63 0.00
C TRP A 138 8.29 -6.07 1.37
N HIS A 139 6.97 -6.24 1.53
CA HIS A 139 6.38 -6.77 2.77
C HIS A 139 6.92 -8.16 3.14
N SER A 140 7.17 -9.00 2.14
CA SER A 140 7.73 -10.33 2.35
C SER A 140 9.19 -10.27 2.82
N LEU A 141 9.99 -9.36 2.28
CA LEU A 141 11.37 -9.11 2.71
C LEU A 141 11.40 -8.54 4.13
N LEU A 142 10.63 -7.49 4.41
CA LEU A 142 10.52 -6.89 5.75
C LEU A 142 10.25 -7.96 6.82
N LYS A 143 9.24 -8.80 6.58
CA LYS A 143 8.84 -9.83 7.54
C LYS A 143 9.91 -10.90 7.73
N LYS A 144 10.53 -11.36 6.63
CA LYS A 144 11.57 -12.39 6.71
C LYS A 144 12.79 -11.87 7.45
N GLU A 145 13.35 -10.75 7.00
CA GLU A 145 14.65 -10.29 7.45
C GLU A 145 14.62 -9.60 8.82
N LEU A 146 13.57 -8.83 9.13
CA LEU A 146 13.54 -7.96 10.31
C LEU A 146 12.54 -8.37 11.39
N ILE A 147 11.63 -9.31 11.10
CA ILE A 147 10.61 -9.73 12.07
C ILE A 147 10.75 -11.20 12.44
N TYR A 148 11.08 -12.07 11.49
CA TYR A 148 11.13 -13.51 11.72
C TYR A 148 12.53 -14.03 12.06
N LEU A 149 13.59 -13.30 11.70
CA LEU A 149 14.96 -13.66 12.07
C LEU A 149 15.36 -13.08 13.44
N ASP A 150 14.82 -11.93 13.82
CA ASP A 150 15.06 -11.27 15.11
C ASP A 150 14.12 -11.75 16.24
N ARG A 151 13.46 -12.91 16.04
CA ARG A 151 12.54 -13.54 17.00
C ARG A 151 12.95 -14.96 17.36
#